data_AF-A0A430GYY5-F1
#
_entry.id   AF-A0A430GYY5-F1
#
_cell.length_a   1.000
_cell.length_b   1.000
_cell.length_c   1.000
_cell.angle_alpha   90.00
_cell.angle_beta   90.00
_cell.angle_gamma   90.00
#
_symmetry.space_group_name_H-M   'P 1'
#
loop_
_entity.id
_entity.type
_entity.pdbx_description
1 polymer ?
#
loop_
_entity_poly.entity_id
_entity_poly.type
_entity_poly.pdbx_seq_one_letter_code
_entity_poly.pdbx_strand_id
1 'polypeptide(L)' 'MKKTDVLVTVMGMARSGLGFTPTDALACISDLIEQEDPQNPFHDANVERLLRLGACIWSMKHGMLAQPSSENFLRAGLK' A
#
# COMPACT_ATOMS: atom_id res chain seq x y z
N MET A 1 16.73 0.69 8.40
CA MET A 1 15.57 1.18 9.19
C MET A 1 14.73 -0.03 9.61
N LYS A 2 14.34 -0.17 10.89
CA LYS A 2 13.49 -1.28 11.34
C LYS A 2 12.02 -0.97 11.04
N LYS A 3 11.16 -1.99 11.00
CA LYS A 3 9.72 -1.83 10.75
C LYS A 3 9.05 -0.83 11.71
N THR A 4 9.44 -0.85 12.99
CA THR A 4 8.93 0.09 13.99
C THR A 4 9.31 1.53 13.67
N ASP A 5 10.55 1.77 13.24
CA ASP A 5 11.03 3.10 12.88
C ASP A 5 10.22 3.66 11.71
N VAL A 6 9.93 2.82 10.69
CA VAL A 6 9.08 3.20 9.55
C VAL A 6 7.71 3.67 10.02
N LEU A 7 7.05 2.91 10.90
CA LEU A 7 5.71 3.26 11.38
C LEU A 7 5.72 4.54 12.21
N VAL A 8 6.71 4.73 13.07
CA VAL A 8 6.89 5.96 13.84
C VAL A 8 7.07 7.16 12.91
N THR A 9 7.90 7.03 11.87
CA THR A 9 8.10 8.07 10.86
C THR A 9 6.81 8.38 10.11
N VAL A 10 6.07 7.37 9.64
CA VAL A 10 4.79 7.56 8.94
C VAL A 10 3.79 8.32 9.82
N MET A 11 3.64 7.92 11.08
CA MET A 11 2.77 8.63 12.03
C MET A 11 3.22 10.08 12.25
N GLY A 12 4.53 10.32 12.35
CA GLY A 12 5.09 11.66 12.45
C GLY A 12 4.74 12.53 11.24
N MET A 13 5.00 12.03 10.03
CA MET A 13 4.69 12.75 8.79
C MET A 13 3.19 13.07 8.66
N ALA A 14 2.33 12.10 8.98
CA ALA A 14 0.88 12.30 8.93
C ALA A 14 0.43 13.41 9.90
N ARG A 15 0.93 13.41 11.14
CA ARG A 15 0.62 14.44 12.14
C ARG A 15 1.11 15.83 11.74
N SER A 16 2.24 15.90 11.04
CA SER A 16 2.80 17.15 10.53
C SER A 16 2.16 17.62 9.22
N GLY A 17 1.20 16.88 8.66
CA GLY A 17 0.58 17.23 7.37
C GLY A 17 1.53 17.08 6.18
N LEU A 18 2.60 16.28 6.31
CA LEU A 18 3.62 16.04 5.28
C LEU A 18 3.31 14.82 4.40
N GLY A 19 2.13 14.23 4.56
CA GLY A 19 1.66 13.14 3.72
C GLY A 19 1.17 13.64 2.37
N PHE A 20 1.18 12.77 1.36
CA PHE A 20 0.55 13.03 0.07
C PHE A 20 -0.96 13.19 0.21
N THR A 21 -1.56 13.97 -0.69
CA THR A 21 -3.00 13.85 -0.92
C THR A 21 -3.31 12.47 -1.53
N PRO A 22 -4.54 11.96 -1.42
CA PRO A 22 -4.89 10.68 -2.05
C PRO A 22 -4.59 10.62 -3.55
N THR A 23 -4.76 11.74 -4.27
CA THR A 23 -4.45 11.82 -5.71
C THR A 23 -2.95 11.76 -5.95
N ASP A 24 -2.16 12.52 -5.20
CA ASP A 24 -0.68 12.50 -5.34
C ASP A 24 -0.10 11.14 -4.97
N ALA A 25 -0.69 10.46 -3.97
CA ALA A 25 -0.28 9.12 -3.59
C ALA A 25 -0.57 8.09 -4.69
N LEU A 26 -1.68 8.22 -5.42
CA LEU A 26 -1.97 7.38 -6.59
C LEU A 26 -1.00 7.63 -7.74
N ALA A 27 -0.66 8.89 -8.02
CA ALA A 27 0.35 9.24 -9.02
C ALA A 27 1.72 8.66 -8.65
N CYS A 28 2.15 8.81 -7.39
CA CYS A 28 3.38 8.23 -6.88
C CYS A 28 3.41 6.69 -7.01
N ILE A 29 2.28 6.01 -6.77
CA ILE A 29 2.18 4.56 -6.98
C ILE A 29 2.38 4.19 -8.45
N SER A 30 1.81 4.96 -9.39
CA SER A 30 2.05 4.77 -10.82
C SER A 30 3.53 4.93 -11.18
N ASP A 31 4.17 5.99 -10.68
CA ASP A 31 5.60 6.24 -10.91
C ASP A 31 6.47 5.09 -10.36
N LEU A 32 6.10 4.52 -9.21
CA LEU A 32 6.81 3.38 -8.61
C LEU A 32 6.65 2.10 -9.43
N ILE A 33 5.46 1.85 -10.00
CA ILE A 33 5.22 0.70 -10.90
C ILE A 33 6.07 0.83 -12.16
N GLU A 34 6.15 2.02 -12.75
CA GLU A 34 6.99 2.27 -13.94
C GLU A 34 8.48 2.05 -13.67
N GLN A 35 8.92 2.26 -12.43
CA GLN A 35 10.30 2.07 -11.99
C GLN A 35 10.63 0.61 -11.60
N GLU A 36 9.64 -0.27 -11.47
CA GLU A 36 9.91 -1.68 -11.14
C GLU A 36 10.66 -2.38 -12.28
N ASP A 37 11.76 -3.04 -11.94
CA ASP A 37 12.56 -3.82 -12.90
C ASP A 37 11.74 -5.02 -13.43
N PRO A 38 11.44 -5.07 -14.74
CA PRO A 38 10.72 -6.19 -15.34
C PRO A 38 11.48 -7.52 -15.29
N GLN A 39 12.79 -7.50 -15.07
CA GLN A 39 13.62 -8.71 -14.94
C GLN A 39 13.68 -9.24 -13.52
N ASN A 40 13.14 -8.50 -12.55
CA ASN A 40 13.07 -8.95 -11.17
C ASN A 40 12.07 -10.12 -11.07
N PRO A 41 12.46 -11.29 -10.51
CA PRO A 41 11.55 -12.43 -10.34
C PRO A 41 10.34 -12.12 -9.42
N PHE A 42 10.39 -11.03 -8.66
CA PHE A 42 9.30 -10.56 -7.82
C PHE A 42 8.50 -9.39 -8.43
N HIS A 43 8.76 -9.02 -9.69
CA HIS A 43 8.11 -7.89 -10.38
C HIS A 43 6.59 -7.92 -10.22
N ASP A 44 5.93 -9.00 -10.66
CA ASP A 44 4.47 -9.14 -10.60
C ASP A 44 3.94 -8.99 -9.15
N ALA A 45 4.64 -9.58 -8.19
CA ALA A 45 4.25 -9.51 -6.78
C ALA A 45 4.44 -8.10 -6.19
N ASN A 46 5.43 -7.35 -6.64
CA ASN A 46 5.64 -5.96 -6.24
C ASN A 46 4.60 -5.03 -6.87
N VAL A 47 4.35 -5.17 -8.17
CA VAL A 47 3.32 -4.43 -8.90
C VAL A 47 1.95 -4.69 -8.28
N GLU A 48 1.60 -5.95 -7.98
CA GLU A 48 0.35 -6.30 -7.31
C GLU A 48 0.20 -5.63 -5.94
N ARG A 49 1.27 -5.60 -5.12
CA ARG A 49 1.25 -4.91 -3.81
C ARG A 49 1.00 -3.41 -3.97
N LEU A 50 1.65 -2.77 -4.94
CA LEU A 50 1.47 -1.35 -5.26
C LEU A 50 0.03 -1.06 -5.73
N LEU A 51 -0.52 -1.89 -6.61
CA LEU A 51 -1.91 -1.78 -7.06
C LEU A 51 -2.90 -1.94 -5.90
N ARG A 52 -2.68 -2.88 -4.98
CA ARG A 52 -3.52 -3.06 -3.78
C ARG A 52 -3.47 -1.84 -2.85
N LEU A 53 -2.30 -1.20 -2.71
CA LEU A 53 -2.18 0.06 -1.98
C LEU A 53 -2.98 1.18 -2.65
N GLY A 54 -2.91 1.28 -3.99
CA GLY A 54 -3.69 2.25 -4.77
C GLY A 54 -5.20 2.04 -4.59
N ALA A 55 -5.66 0.79 -4.68
CA ALA A 55 -7.07 0.45 -4.44
C ALA A 55 -7.53 0.81 -3.02
N CYS A 56 -6.68 0.63 -2.01
CA CYS A 56 -6.95 1.04 -0.63
C CYS A 56 -7.12 2.57 -0.52
N ILE A 57 -6.21 3.35 -1.11
CA ILE A 57 -6.27 4.81 -1.11
C ILE A 57 -7.52 5.31 -1.82
N TRP A 58 -7.84 4.75 -2.99
CA TRP A 58 -9.05 5.08 -3.74
C TRP A 58 -10.31 4.80 -2.91
N SER A 59 -10.36 3.63 -2.28
CA SER A 59 -11.46 3.21 -1.42
C SER A 59 -11.69 4.18 -0.25
N MET A 60 -10.61 4.57 0.44
CA MET A 60 -10.66 5.55 1.53
C MET A 60 -11.17 6.92 1.06
N LYS A 61 -10.70 7.41 -0.10
CA LYS A 61 -11.12 8.70 -0.66
C LYS A 61 -12.61 8.72 -1.03
N HIS A 62 -13.13 7.60 -1.53
CA HIS A 62 -14.51 7.51 -2.04
C HIS A 62 -15.51 6.95 -1.03
N GLY A 63 -15.09 6.74 0.24
CA GLY A 63 -15.95 6.16 1.27
C GLY A 63 -16.37 4.72 0.98
N MET A 64 -15.67 4.05 0.08
CA MET A 64 -15.90 2.64 -0.24
C MET A 64 -15.13 1.82 0.80
N LEU A 65 -15.78 1.42 1.89
CA LEU A 65 -15.15 0.53 2.86
C LEU A 65 -14.92 -0.81 2.16
N ALA A 66 -13.65 -1.12 1.84
CA ALA A 66 -13.27 -2.44 1.37
C ALA A 66 -13.73 -3.46 2.42
N GLN A 67 -14.54 -4.44 2.01
CA GLN A 67 -14.83 -5.57 2.88
C GLN A 67 -13.49 -6.24 3.21
N PRO A 68 -13.21 -6.58 4.49
CA PRO A 68 -12.00 -7.31 4.81
C PRO A 68 -12.01 -8.58 3.97
N SER A 69 -10.95 -8.80 3.18
CA SER A 69 -10.79 -10.04 2.44
C SER A 69 -10.65 -11.18 3.45
N SER A 70 -11.76 -11.85 3.74
CA SER A 70 -11.86 -12.96 4.71
C SER A 70 -10.96 -14.16 4.36
N GLU A 71 -10.33 -14.18 3.17
CA GLU A 71 -9.47 -15.28 2.74
C GLU A 71 -8.18 -15.47 3.56
N ASN A 72 -7.65 -14.42 4.20
CA ASN A 72 -6.42 -14.58 5.01
C ASN A 72 -6.68 -15.09 6.44
N PHE A 73 -7.91 -15.01 6.96
CA PHE A 73 -8.24 -15.54 8.29
C PHE A 73 -8.41 -17.06 8.29
N LEU A 74 -8.81 -17.67 7.16
CA LEU A 74 -9.00 -19.12 7.07
C LEU A 74 -7.69 -19.92 6.96
N ARG A 75 -6.59 -19.29 6.51
CA ARG A 75 -5.28 -19.97 6.40
C ARG A 75 -4.46 -19.97 7.68
N ALA A 76 -4.77 -19.11 8.65
CA ALA A 76 -4.03 -19.03 9.92
C ALA A 76 -4.57 -19.99 11.00
N GLY A 77 -5.72 -20.63 10.79
CA GLY A 77 -6.36 -21.55 11.74
C GLY A 77 -6.18 -23.05 11.47
N LEU A 78 -5.34 -23.43 10.49
CA LEU A 78 -5.07 -24.83 10.15
C LEU A 78 -3.57 -25.15 10.21
N LYS A 79 -2.97 -24.94 11.38
CA LYS A 79 -1.74 -25.60 11.82
C LYS A 79 -1.84 -25.99 13.28
#